data_AF-A0A1Y4L2N6-F1
#
_entry.id   AF-A0A1Y4L2N6-F1
#
_cell.length_a   1.000
_cell.length_b   1.000
_cell.length_c   1.000
_cell.angle_alpha   90.00
_cell.angle_beta   90.00
_cell.angle_gamma   90.00
#
_symmetry.space_group_name_H-M   'P 1'
#
loop_
_entity.id
_entity.type
_entity.pdbx_description
1 polymer ?
#
loop_
_entity_poly.entity_id
_entity_poly.type
_entity_poly.pdbx_seq_one_letter_code
_entity_poly.pdbx_strand_id
1 'polypeptide(L)'
;MEYFNVCKEIWNRWVPQRGYAQVLQGELLRQIERLRYEAQHNENRSWNDDLLYYCDFLRSTLREADCLTPEERDRVNAALVRLRSCGEVAFRYYKGDISDQELAEDYNGELAYQNNDLYDLVCDAIALFYRANPNPIPYERRRDGRR
;
A
#
# COMPACT_ATOMS: atom_id res chain seq x y z
N MET A 1 2.85 -4.84 14.14
CA MET A 1 3.75 -3.77 13.67
C MET A 1 4.81 -3.48 14.71
N GLU A 2 6.09 -3.52 14.33
CA GLU A 2 7.25 -3.26 15.21
C GLU A 2 7.48 -1.76 15.45
N TYR A 3 7.31 -0.93 14.42
CA TYR A 3 7.63 0.49 14.42
C TYR A 3 6.40 1.40 14.59
N PHE A 4 5.38 0.92 15.31
CA PHE A 4 4.10 1.62 15.47
C PHE A 4 4.24 3.10 15.88
N ASN A 5 5.09 3.41 16.87
CA ASN A 5 5.29 4.79 17.34
C ASN A 5 5.93 5.69 16.27
N VAL A 6 6.79 5.13 15.42
CA VAL A 6 7.41 5.86 14.31
C VAL A 6 6.38 6.14 13.22
N CYS A 7 5.56 5.15 12.86
CA CYS A 7 4.44 5.34 11.95
C CYS A 7 3.46 6.41 12.47
N LYS A 8 3.14 6.38 13.77
CA LYS A 8 2.30 7.39 14.41
C LYS A 8 2.91 8.79 14.33
N GLU A 9 4.22 8.92 14.47
CA GLU A 9 4.93 10.19 14.30
C GLU A 9 4.81 10.72 12.87
N ILE A 10 5.12 9.88 11.88
CA ILE A 10 5.00 10.20 10.45
C ILE A 10 3.56 10.67 10.14
N TRP A 11 2.57 9.92 10.64
CA TRP A 11 1.16 10.23 10.44
C TRP A 11 0.81 11.63 10.95
N ASN A 12 1.12 11.92 12.22
CA ASN A 12 0.80 13.20 12.83
C ASN A 12 1.55 14.38 12.21
N ARG A 13 2.77 14.14 11.71
CA ARG A 13 3.64 15.20 11.20
C ARG A 13 3.37 15.53 9.74
N TRP A 14 3.11 14.53 8.91
CA TRP A 14 3.19 14.67 7.46
C TRP A 14 1.99 14.11 6.68
N VAL A 15 1.06 13.41 7.33
CA VAL A 15 -0.17 12.95 6.68
C VAL A 15 -1.29 13.98 6.91
N PRO A 16 -1.79 14.66 5.87
CA PRO A 16 -2.89 15.59 6.02
C PRO A 16 -4.21 14.83 6.26
N GLN A 17 -5.17 15.50 6.90
CA GLN A 17 -6.51 14.91 7.10
C GLN A 17 -7.23 14.58 5.78
N ARG A 18 -6.93 15.30 4.70
CA ARG A 18 -7.52 15.13 3.37
C ARG A 18 -6.49 15.37 2.29
N GLY A 19 -6.66 14.71 1.15
CA GLY A 19 -5.78 14.82 0.00
C GLY A 19 -4.50 14.00 0.15
N TYR A 20 -3.48 14.40 -0.60
CA TYR A 20 -2.16 13.77 -0.62
C TYR A 20 -1.19 14.51 0.30
N ALA A 21 -0.26 13.77 0.91
CA ALA A 21 0.84 14.37 1.65
C ALA A 21 1.80 15.08 0.69
N GLN A 22 2.39 16.19 1.12
CA GLN A 22 3.43 16.90 0.35
C GLN A 22 4.83 16.31 0.56
N VAL A 23 4.95 15.39 1.52
CA VAL A 23 6.21 14.78 1.94
C VAL A 23 6.13 13.29 1.64
N LEU A 24 7.13 12.75 0.95
CA LEU A 24 7.15 11.37 0.45
C LEU A 24 6.90 10.37 1.57
N GLN A 25 7.58 10.52 2.71
CA GLN A 25 7.42 9.66 3.87
C GLN A 25 5.94 9.60 4.35
N GLY A 26 5.28 10.75 4.40
CA GLY A 26 3.87 10.85 4.75
C GLY A 26 2.98 10.20 3.68
N GLU A 27 3.28 10.40 2.40
CA GLU A 27 2.46 9.84 1.32
C GLU A 27 2.55 8.32 1.27
N LEU A 28 3.74 7.74 1.48
CA LEU A 28 3.91 6.30 1.59
C LEU A 28 3.02 5.72 2.70
N LEU A 29 3.07 6.31 3.90
CA LEU A 29 2.26 5.84 5.01
C LEU A 29 0.75 6.02 4.76
N ARG A 30 0.35 7.16 4.19
CA ARG A 30 -1.05 7.42 3.82
C ARG A 30 -1.59 6.37 2.86
N GLN A 31 -0.80 6.00 1.86
CA GLN A 31 -1.21 5.07 0.82
C GLN A 31 -1.38 3.64 1.34
N ILE A 32 -0.44 3.13 2.15
CA ILE A 32 -0.56 1.79 2.74
C ILE A 32 -1.74 1.70 3.72
N GLU A 33 -1.98 2.73 4.53
CA GLU A 33 -3.14 2.78 5.42
C GLU A 33 -4.46 2.92 4.65
N ARG A 34 -4.44 3.59 3.49
CA ARG A 34 -5.61 3.63 2.61
C ARG A 34 -5.92 2.25 2.04
N LEU A 35 -4.91 1.51 1.58
CA LEU A 35 -5.09 0.12 1.12
C LEU A 35 -5.68 -0.75 2.22
N ARG A 36 -5.11 -0.67 3.43
CA ARG A 36 -5.58 -1.39 4.62
C ARG A 36 -7.06 -1.08 4.92
N TYR A 37 -7.40 0.21 4.95
CA TYR A 37 -8.76 0.66 5.25
C TYR A 37 -9.78 0.14 4.22
N GLU A 38 -9.46 0.24 2.93
CA GLU A 38 -10.35 -0.25 1.87
C GLU A 38 -10.56 -1.77 1.95
N ALA A 39 -9.50 -2.51 2.26
CA ALA A 39 -9.56 -3.96 2.39
C ALA A 39 -10.42 -4.41 3.58
N GLN A 40 -10.24 -3.76 4.73
CA GLN A 40 -10.77 -4.24 6.01
C GLN A 40 -12.12 -3.63 6.40
N HIS A 41 -12.41 -2.41 5.93
CA HIS A 41 -13.56 -1.64 6.41
C HIS A 41 -14.56 -1.26 5.33
N ASN A 42 -14.21 -1.36 4.05
CA ASN A 42 -15.09 -0.93 2.94
C ASN A 42 -15.52 -2.09 2.02
N GLU A 43 -15.51 -3.32 2.57
CA GLU A 43 -15.93 -4.55 1.86
C GLU A 43 -15.23 -4.75 0.50
N ASN A 44 -14.05 -4.13 0.30
CA ASN A 44 -13.33 -4.10 -0.97
C ASN A 44 -14.06 -3.41 -2.14
N ARG A 45 -15.23 -2.79 -1.93
CA ARG A 45 -16.10 -2.25 -3.00
C ARG A 45 -15.51 -1.08 -3.75
N SER A 46 -14.66 -0.29 -3.09
CA SER A 46 -14.04 0.90 -3.69
C SER A 46 -12.63 0.64 -4.23
N TRP A 47 -12.24 -0.64 -4.38
CA TRP A 47 -10.96 -0.96 -5.00
C TRP A 47 -10.94 -0.49 -6.46
N ASN A 48 -9.91 0.26 -6.84
CA ASN A 48 -9.82 0.91 -8.15
C ASN A 48 -8.37 1.03 -8.63
N ASP A 49 -8.20 1.61 -9.82
CA ASP A 49 -6.88 1.77 -10.46
C ASP A 49 -5.91 2.69 -9.68
N ASP A 50 -6.40 3.55 -8.78
CA ASP A 50 -5.56 4.38 -7.91
C ASP A 50 -4.97 3.55 -6.75
N LEU A 51 -5.75 2.61 -6.20
CA LEU A 51 -5.27 1.69 -5.16
C LEU A 51 -4.24 0.70 -5.73
N LEU A 52 -4.44 0.22 -6.96
CA LEU A 52 -3.42 -0.59 -7.64
C LEU A 52 -2.13 0.20 -7.87
N TYR A 53 -2.25 1.47 -8.29
CA TYR A 53 -1.11 2.37 -8.42
C TYR A 53 -0.37 2.59 -7.09
N TYR A 54 -1.06 2.67 -5.95
CA TYR A 54 -0.41 2.78 -4.65
C TYR A 54 0.52 1.60 -4.36
N CYS A 55 0.11 0.36 -4.69
CA CYS A 55 0.99 -0.80 -4.53
C CYS A 55 2.26 -0.67 -5.39
N ASP A 56 2.13 -0.24 -6.64
CA ASP A 56 3.25 -0.08 -7.57
C ASP A 56 4.18 1.07 -7.13
N PHE A 57 3.62 2.17 -6.65
CA PHE A 57 4.37 3.30 -6.12
C PHE A 57 5.15 2.94 -4.85
N LEU A 58 4.50 2.32 -3.86
CA LEU A 58 5.13 1.82 -2.64
C LEU A 58 6.28 0.87 -2.98
N ARG A 59 6.05 -0.05 -3.92
CA ARG A 59 7.02 -1.07 -4.32
C ARG A 59 8.23 -0.44 -4.99
N SER A 60 8.02 0.46 -5.93
CA SER A 60 9.12 1.16 -6.62
C SER A 60 9.95 2.00 -5.63
N THR A 61 9.30 2.69 -4.69
CA THR A 61 10.00 3.56 -3.73
C THR A 61 10.81 2.74 -2.72
N LEU A 62 10.22 1.70 -2.12
CA LEU A 62 10.89 0.90 -1.08
C LEU A 62 11.95 -0.04 -1.67
N ARG A 63 11.84 -0.42 -2.94
CA ARG A 63 12.88 -1.19 -3.63
C ARG A 63 14.19 -0.43 -3.75
N GLU A 64 14.12 0.86 -4.05
CA GLU A 64 15.30 1.73 -4.19
C GLU A 64 15.78 2.28 -2.84
N ALA A 65 15.18 1.86 -1.72
CA ALA A 65 15.62 2.27 -0.39
C ALA A 65 16.88 1.49 0.04
N ASP A 66 17.95 2.22 0.31
CA ASP A 66 19.22 1.67 0.80
C ASP A 66 19.16 1.20 2.26
N CYS A 67 18.11 1.58 3.00
CA CYS A 67 17.96 1.26 4.42
C CYS A 67 17.44 -0.15 4.72
N LEU A 68 17.07 -0.93 3.70
CA LEU A 68 16.57 -2.30 3.84
C LEU A 68 17.64 -3.30 3.45
N THR A 69 17.77 -4.39 4.22
CA THR A 69 18.57 -5.54 3.76
C THR A 69 17.95 -6.16 2.51
N PRO A 70 18.70 -6.93 1.70
CA PRO A 70 18.13 -7.67 0.57
C PRO A 70 16.92 -8.52 0.97
N GLU A 71 16.98 -9.21 2.11
CA GLU A 71 15.91 -10.09 2.60
C GLU A 71 14.67 -9.30 3.06
N GLU A 72 14.87 -8.13 3.68
CA GLU A 72 13.76 -7.23 4.04
C GLU A 72 13.10 -6.66 2.78
N ARG A 73 13.91 -6.22 1.81
CA ARG A 73 13.44 -5.68 0.53
C ARG A 73 12.62 -6.73 -0.23
N ASP A 74 13.08 -7.97 -0.27
CA ASP A 74 12.37 -9.06 -0.96
C ASP A 74 11.05 -9.41 -0.27
N ARG A 75 11.02 -9.44 1.08
CA ARG A 75 9.79 -9.65 1.84
C ARG A 75 8.77 -8.54 1.62
N VAL A 76 9.19 -7.28 1.66
CA VAL A 76 8.34 -6.11 1.40
C VAL A 76 7.83 -6.12 -0.04
N ASN A 77 8.69 -6.43 -1.02
CA ASN A 77 8.31 -6.56 -2.41
C ASN A 77 7.27 -7.68 -2.61
N ALA A 78 7.47 -8.85 -2.01
CA ALA A 78 6.52 -9.96 -2.08
C ALA A 78 5.17 -9.59 -1.45
N ALA A 79 5.19 -8.88 -0.31
CA ALA A 79 3.98 -8.37 0.33
C ALA A 79 3.20 -7.42 -0.59
N LEU A 80 3.88 -6.43 -1.18
CA LEU A 80 3.24 -5.48 -2.10
C LEU A 80 2.71 -6.12 -3.38
N VAL A 81 3.42 -7.13 -3.92
CA VAL A 81 2.92 -7.92 -5.05
C VAL A 81 1.65 -8.68 -4.68
N ARG A 82 1.60 -9.30 -3.49
CA ARG A 82 0.41 -10.01 -3.01
C ARG A 82 -0.76 -9.06 -2.75
N LEU A 83 -0.52 -7.93 -2.08
CA LEU A 83 -1.54 -6.90 -1.85
C LEU A 83 -2.13 -6.40 -3.17
N ARG A 84 -1.27 -6.15 -4.17
CA ARG A 84 -1.70 -5.73 -5.51
C ARG A 84 -2.53 -6.81 -6.21
N SER A 85 -2.10 -8.08 -6.19
CA SER A 85 -2.82 -9.15 -6.88
C SER A 85 -4.19 -9.41 -6.28
N CYS A 86 -4.29 -9.46 -4.94
CA CYS A 86 -5.58 -9.54 -4.24
C CYS A 86 -6.49 -8.35 -4.57
N GLY A 87 -5.91 -7.14 -4.61
CA GLY A 87 -6.64 -5.94 -5.00
C GLY A 87 -7.17 -5.97 -6.42
N GLU A 88 -6.42 -6.55 -7.36
CA GLU A 88 -6.84 -6.72 -8.75
C GLU A 88 -8.01 -7.69 -8.89
N VAL A 89 -8.04 -8.75 -8.09
CA VAL A 89 -9.21 -9.65 -7.98
C VAL A 89 -10.43 -8.87 -7.51
N ALA A 90 -10.30 -8.09 -6.43
CA ALA A 90 -11.40 -7.26 -5.92
C ALA A 90 -11.93 -6.28 -6.99
N PHE A 91 -11.02 -5.59 -7.67
CA PHE A 91 -11.37 -4.64 -8.71
C PHE A 91 -12.12 -5.30 -9.88
N ARG A 92 -11.60 -6.42 -10.39
CA ARG A 92 -12.20 -7.17 -11.51
C ARG A 92 -13.56 -7.75 -11.12
N TYR A 93 -13.69 -8.29 -9.91
CA TYR A 93 -14.97 -8.79 -9.39
C TYR A 93 -16.04 -7.70 -9.37
N TYR A 94 -15.76 -6.53 -8.79
CA TYR A 94 -16.74 -5.45 -8.74
C TYR A 94 -17.00 -4.75 -10.08
N LYS A 95 -16.12 -4.92 -11.06
CA LYS A 95 -16.39 -4.55 -12.47
C LYS A 95 -17.27 -5.55 -13.21
N GLY A 96 -17.49 -6.75 -12.66
CA GLY A 96 -18.20 -7.84 -13.30
C GLY A 96 -17.33 -8.69 -14.23
N ASP A 97 -16.00 -8.53 -14.18
CA ASP A 97 -15.04 -9.32 -14.97
C ASP A 97 -14.74 -10.69 -14.35
N ILE A 98 -15.11 -10.89 -13.08
CA ILE A 98 -15.02 -12.17 -12.34
C ILE A 98 -16.41 -12.47 -11.80
N SER A 99 -16.92 -13.66 -12.08
CA SER A 99 -18.21 -14.13 -11.56
C SER A 99 -18.09 -14.68 -10.13
N ASP A 100 -19.21 -14.87 -9.42
CA ASP A 100 -19.21 -15.53 -8.11
C ASP A 100 -18.63 -16.95 -8.16
N GLN A 101 -18.89 -17.67 -9.25
CA GLN A 101 -18.34 -19.01 -9.46
C GLN A 101 -16.82 -18.96 -9.65
N GLU A 102 -16.33 -18.06 -10.49
CA GLU A 102 -14.88 -17.87 -10.71
C GLU A 102 -14.18 -17.43 -9.42
N LEU A 103 -14.80 -16.51 -8.67
CA LEU A 103 -14.29 -16.08 -7.36
C LEU A 103 -14.13 -17.27 -6.40
N ALA A 104 -15.12 -18.15 -6.34
CA ALA A 104 -15.11 -19.32 -5.47
C ALA A 104 -14.08 -20.38 -5.89
N GLU A 105 -13.99 -20.67 -7.20
CA GLU A 105 -13.17 -21.76 -7.74
C GLU A 105 -11.68 -21.38 -7.90
N ASP A 106 -11.40 -20.18 -8.43
CA ASP A 106 -10.04 -19.78 -8.81
C ASP A 106 -9.35 -18.92 -7.74
N TYR A 107 -10.14 -18.25 -6.88
CA TYR A 107 -9.64 -17.31 -5.88
C TYR A 107 -10.06 -17.66 -4.44
N ASN A 108 -10.61 -18.86 -4.21
CA ASN A 108 -11.06 -19.36 -2.90
C ASN A 108 -12.08 -18.46 -2.19
N GLY A 109 -12.86 -17.66 -2.94
CA GLY A 109 -13.79 -16.70 -2.36
C GLY A 109 -13.12 -15.43 -1.80
N GLU A 110 -11.81 -15.24 -2.02
CA GLU A 110 -11.05 -14.12 -1.47
C GLU A 110 -10.97 -12.94 -2.45
N LEU A 111 -11.21 -11.73 -1.94
CA LEU A 111 -11.04 -10.47 -2.66
C LEU A 111 -9.69 -9.83 -2.27
N ALA A 112 -9.69 -8.58 -1.79
CA ALA A 112 -8.47 -7.95 -1.33
C ALA A 112 -7.99 -8.55 -0.01
N TYR A 113 -6.68 -8.41 0.24
CA TYR A 113 -6.03 -9.03 1.39
C TYR A 113 -6.41 -8.32 2.69
N GLN A 114 -6.94 -9.04 3.69
CA GLN A 114 -7.52 -8.42 4.90
C GLN A 114 -6.63 -8.52 6.14
N ASN A 115 -5.64 -9.42 6.18
CA ASN A 115 -4.84 -9.61 7.38
C ASN A 115 -3.80 -8.48 7.56
N ASN A 116 -3.49 -8.14 8.81
CA ASN A 116 -2.61 -7.03 9.15
C ASN A 116 -1.13 -7.28 8.87
N ASP A 117 -0.69 -8.52 8.76
CA ASP A 117 0.72 -8.92 8.64
C ASP A 117 1.43 -8.28 7.44
N LEU A 118 0.83 -8.30 6.26
CA LEU A 118 1.43 -7.68 5.07
C LEU A 118 1.44 -6.14 5.17
N TYR A 119 0.38 -5.55 5.70
CA TYR A 119 0.34 -4.10 5.90
C TYR A 119 1.35 -3.65 6.94
N ASP A 120 1.47 -4.37 8.05
CA ASP A 120 2.41 -4.08 9.12
C ASP A 120 3.85 -4.18 8.64
N LEU A 121 4.18 -5.20 7.84
CA LEU A 121 5.49 -5.36 7.23
C LEU A 121 5.87 -4.16 6.34
N VAL A 122 4.93 -3.66 5.53
CA VAL A 122 5.17 -2.49 4.68
C VAL A 122 5.29 -1.21 5.53
N CYS A 123 4.46 -1.05 6.57
CA CYS A 123 4.57 0.07 7.50
C CYS A 123 5.92 0.09 8.23
N ASP A 124 6.41 -1.07 8.66
CA ASP A 124 7.72 -1.21 9.30
C ASP A 124 8.85 -0.79 8.35
N ALA A 125 8.78 -1.16 7.07
CA ALA A 125 9.72 -0.70 6.05
C ALA A 125 9.66 0.82 5.80
N ILE A 126 8.47 1.41 5.80
CA ILE A 126 8.29 2.87 5.69
C ILE A 126 8.90 3.59 6.91
N ALA A 127 8.77 3.02 8.10
CA ALA A 127 9.39 3.57 9.31
C ALA A 127 10.92 3.54 9.23
N LEU A 128 11.52 2.46 8.70
CA LEU A 128 12.96 2.37 8.44
C LEU A 128 13.39 3.41 7.39
N PHE A 129 12.61 3.57 6.31
CA PHE A 129 12.85 4.59 5.30
C PHE A 129 12.84 6.00 5.88
N TYR A 130 11.89 6.32 6.77
CA TYR A 130 11.87 7.60 7.48
C TYR A 130 13.08 7.80 8.38
N ARG A 131 13.50 6.77 9.12
CA ARG A 131 14.69 6.87 10.00
C ARG A 131 15.98 7.14 9.21
N ALA A 132 16.12 6.53 8.04
CA ALA A 132 17.24 6.79 7.14
C ALA A 132 17.14 8.17 6.47
N ASN A 133 15.93 8.70 6.31
CA ASN A 133 15.65 9.98 5.65
C ASN A 133 14.78 10.88 6.55
N PRO A 134 15.34 11.44 7.64
CA PRO A 134 14.55 12.20 8.63
C PRO A 134 14.12 13.58 8.11
N ASN A 135 14.80 14.10 7.09
CA ASN A 135 14.44 15.35 6.43
C ASN A 135 13.31 15.11 5.42
N PRO A 136 12.34 16.04 5.29
CA PRO A 136 11.21 15.86 4.39
C PRO A 136 11.70 15.78 2.94
N ILE A 137 11.33 14.70 2.25
CA ILE A 137 11.57 14.56 0.81
C ILE A 137 10.30 15.07 0.11
N PRO A 138 10.37 16.06 -0.80
CA PRO A 138 9.20 16.52 -1.54
C PRO A 138 8.53 15.36 -2.29
N TYR A 139 7.22 15.20 -2.10
CA TYR A 139 6.43 14.27 -2.90
C TYR A 139 5.95 14.95 -4.18
N GLU A 140 6.48 14.53 -5.31
CA GLU A 140 5.97 14.90 -6.62
C GLU A 140 5.13 13.75 -7.16
N ARG A 141 3.80 13.94 -7.18
CA ARG A 141 2.92 12.99 -7.85
C ARG A 141 3.29 12.97 -9.33
N ARG A 142 3.86 11.86 -9.79
CA ARG A 142 3.97 11.61 -11.22
C ARG A 142 2.55 11.57 -11.76
N ARG A 143 2.18 12.59 -12.53
CA ARG A 143 0.98 12.55 -13.36
C ARG A 143 1.26 11.50 -14.42
N ASP A 144 0.98 10.24 -14.14
CA ASP A 144 0.72 9.33 -15.25
C ASP A 144 -0.48 9.93 -15.98
N GLY A 145 -0.21 10.38 -17.20
CA GLY A 145 -1.20 10.95 -18.10
C GLY A 145 -2.21 9.87 -18.46
N ARG A 146 -3.16 9.60 -17.57
CA ARG A 146 -4.41 8.95 -17.93
C ARG A 146 -5.25 10.02 -18.64
N ARG A 147 -5.05 10.11 -19.95
CA ARG A 147 -6.09 10.54 -20.89
C ARG A 147 -7.15 9.45 -20.99
#